data_AF-A0AA96WPV4-F1
#
_entry.id   AF-A0AA96WPV4-F1
#
_cell.length_a   1.000
_cell.length_b   1.000
_cell.length_c   1.000
_cell.angle_alpha   90.00
_cell.angle_beta   90.00
_cell.angle_gamma   90.00
#
_symmetry.space_group_name_H-M   'P 1'
#
loop_
_entity.id
_entity.type
_entity.pdbx_description
1 polymer ?
#
loop_
_entity_poly.entity_id
_entity_poly.type
_entity_poly.pdbx_seq_one_letter_code
_entity_poly.pdbx_strand_id
1 'polypeptide(L)'
;MGLDAVVYTHRNHLKIDIDSDSLQVDEETGEAFIADYNLASNYPSANFIAAQCRLGNSSDIGYFSKAISNLFPDGTSLLLEKVLYSGSHCGDTLDLGELDQLEAEINLLKRQLDENRTVLLEQFIQSMTELIQAARREGNPIVFV
;
A
#
# COMPACT_ATOMS: atom_id res chain seq x y z
N MET A 1 -13.81 -10.70 3.16
CA MET A 1 -12.46 -10.44 2.65
C MET A 1 -12.36 -8.96 2.30
N GLY A 2 -11.25 -8.31 2.62
CA GLY A 2 -11.02 -6.90 2.29
C GLY A 2 -9.60 -6.74 1.77
N LEU A 3 -9.30 -5.55 1.28
CA LEU A 3 -8.01 -5.20 0.72
C LEU A 3 -7.18 -4.49 1.79
N ASP A 4 -6.05 -5.10 2.11
CA ASP A 4 -5.02 -4.51 2.95
C ASP A 4 -3.80 -4.19 2.09
N ALA A 5 -3.06 -3.15 2.48
CA ALA A 5 -1.82 -2.77 1.84
C ALA A 5 -0.78 -2.42 2.88
N VAL A 6 0.47 -2.75 2.59
CA VAL A 6 1.60 -2.60 3.49
C VAL A 6 2.79 -2.02 2.74
N VAL A 7 3.56 -1.19 3.44
CA VAL A 7 4.91 -0.77 3.03
C VAL A 7 5.85 -1.22 4.12
N TYR A 8 6.88 -1.97 3.73
CA TYR A 8 7.90 -2.45 4.64
C TYR A 8 8.96 -1.38 4.92
N THR A 9 9.47 -1.36 6.14
CA THR A 9 10.56 -0.48 6.56
C THR A 9 11.84 -0.86 5.85
N HIS A 10 12.55 0.12 5.31
CA HIS A 10 13.82 -0.13 4.65
C HIS A 10 14.83 -0.71 5.64
N ARG A 11 15.69 -1.62 5.19
CA ARG A 11 16.70 -2.29 6.04
C ARG A 11 17.51 -1.31 6.90
N ASN A 12 17.92 -0.19 6.31
CA ASN A 12 18.74 0.83 6.99
C ASN A 12 17.95 1.70 7.99
N HIS A 13 16.63 1.65 7.98
CA HIS A 13 15.76 2.40 8.88
C HIS A 13 15.19 1.54 10.03
N LEU A 14 15.40 0.22 9.97
CA LEU A 14 15.01 -0.71 11.00
C LEU A 14 15.70 -0.36 12.33
N LYS A 15 14.91 -0.23 13.40
CA LYS A 15 15.38 0.09 14.76
C LYS A 15 15.53 -1.17 15.62
N ILE A 16 16.05 -2.23 15.01
CA ILE A 16 16.26 -3.52 15.65
C ILE A 16 17.75 -3.84 15.65
N ASP A 17 18.25 -4.23 16.82
CA ASP A 17 19.62 -4.71 16.98
C ASP A 17 19.62 -6.21 16.68
N ILE A 18 19.77 -6.53 15.39
CA ILE A 18 19.85 -7.89 14.86
C ILE A 18 21.13 -8.00 14.04
N ASP A 19 21.83 -9.12 14.22
CA ASP A 19 22.97 -9.45 13.39
C ASP A 19 22.56 -9.47 11.91
N SER A 20 23.30 -8.73 11.09
CA SER A 20 23.02 -8.52 9.67
C SER A 20 22.88 -9.82 8.87
N ASP A 21 23.46 -10.92 9.35
CA ASP A 21 23.43 -12.23 8.71
C ASP A 21 22.12 -12.99 8.96
N SER A 22 21.38 -12.64 10.02
CA SER A 22 20.08 -13.26 10.34
C SER A 22 18.89 -12.56 9.67
N LEU A 23 19.11 -11.33 9.20
CA LEU A 23 18.10 -10.50 8.54
C LEU A 23 18.16 -10.71 7.01
N GLN A 24 17.08 -11.23 6.46
CA GLN A 24 16.86 -11.34 5.03
C GLN A 24 15.87 -10.29 4.57
N VAL A 25 15.95 -9.92 3.28
CA VAL A 25 15.05 -8.97 2.65
C VAL A 25 14.58 -9.58 1.35
N ASP A 26 13.27 -9.62 1.15
CA ASP A 26 12.67 -9.97 -0.12
C ASP A 26 12.85 -8.81 -1.11
N GLU A 27 13.48 -9.07 -2.26
CA GLU A 27 13.86 -8.03 -3.23
C GLU A 27 12.66 -7.45 -3.99
N GLU A 28 11.55 -8.19 -4.06
CA GLU A 28 10.34 -7.79 -4.80
C GLU A 28 9.43 -6.90 -3.95
N THR A 29 9.32 -7.21 -2.66
CA THR A 29 8.40 -6.53 -1.72
C THR A 29 9.11 -5.55 -0.79
N GLY A 30 10.42 -5.72 -0.59
CA GLY A 30 11.19 -5.03 0.44
C GLY A 30 10.93 -5.55 1.85
N GLU A 31 10.20 -6.68 2.00
CA GLU A 31 9.92 -7.28 3.30
C GLU A 31 11.20 -7.77 3.96
N ALA A 32 11.55 -7.17 5.08
CA ALA A 32 12.63 -7.66 5.93
C ALA A 32 12.07 -8.68 6.92
N PHE A 33 12.70 -9.86 6.99
CA PHE A 33 12.32 -10.94 7.90
C PHE A 33 13.54 -11.65 8.49
N ILE A 34 13.32 -12.33 9.62
CA ILE A 34 14.36 -13.10 10.30
C ILE A 34 14.21 -14.55 9.89
N ALA A 35 15.25 -15.12 9.27
CA ALA A 35 15.20 -16.50 8.78
C ALA A 35 15.31 -17.54 9.91
N ASP A 36 15.95 -17.19 11.03
CA ASP A 36 16.01 -18.06 12.20
C ASP A 36 14.71 -17.97 13.01
N TYR A 37 13.90 -19.03 12.95
CA TYR A 37 12.64 -19.16 13.67
C TYR A 37 12.77 -18.99 15.20
N ASN A 38 13.89 -19.40 15.79
CA ASN A 38 14.10 -19.26 17.24
C ASN A 38 14.27 -17.78 17.62
N LEU A 39 14.85 -16.99 16.72
CA LEU A 39 15.05 -15.56 16.92
C LEU A 39 13.80 -14.76 16.51
N ALA A 40 13.10 -15.16 15.45
CA ALA A 40 11.91 -14.49 14.91
C ALA A 40 10.82 -14.23 15.96
N SER A 41 10.67 -15.16 16.92
CA SER A 41 9.69 -15.02 18.02
C SER A 41 9.89 -13.77 18.89
N ASN A 42 11.11 -13.22 18.92
CA ASN A 42 11.45 -12.04 19.71
C ASN A 42 11.16 -10.72 18.98
N TYR A 43 10.83 -10.77 17.68
CA TYR A 43 10.66 -9.60 16.83
C TYR A 43 9.31 -9.65 16.12
N PRO A 44 8.29 -8.95 16.65
CA PRO A 44 6.99 -8.85 15.99
C PRO A 44 7.11 -8.31 14.56
N SER A 45 6.26 -8.80 13.64
CA SER A 45 6.20 -8.34 12.25
C SER A 45 6.00 -6.82 12.13
N ALA A 46 5.29 -6.21 13.09
CA ALA A 46 5.10 -4.77 13.17
C ALA A 46 6.42 -3.96 13.22
N ASN A 47 7.54 -4.57 13.65
CA ASN A 47 8.85 -3.90 13.64
C ASN A 47 9.42 -3.70 12.23
N PHE A 48 8.91 -4.45 11.25
CA PHE A 48 9.36 -4.41 9.85
C PHE A 48 8.40 -3.63 8.94
N ILE A 49 7.32 -3.08 9.49
CA ILE A 49 6.26 -2.39 8.75
C ILE A 49 6.39 -0.89 8.98
N ALA A 50 6.45 -0.12 7.88
CA ALA A 50 6.50 1.33 7.91
C ALA A 50 5.09 1.95 7.87
N ALA A 51 4.18 1.32 7.15
CA ALA A 51 2.76 1.66 7.09
C ALA A 51 1.93 0.43 6.74
N GLN A 52 0.76 0.29 7.36
CA GLN A 52 -0.21 -0.75 7.03
C GLN A 52 -1.62 -0.15 7.11
N CYS A 53 -2.36 -0.26 6.02
CA CYS A 53 -3.69 0.33 5.90
C CYS A 53 -4.70 -0.67 5.36
N ARG A 54 -5.88 -0.72 5.98
CA ARG A 54 -7.07 -1.34 5.41
C ARG A 54 -7.68 -0.37 4.41
N LEU A 55 -7.66 -0.74 3.13
CA LEU A 55 -8.20 0.11 2.05
C LEU A 55 -9.72 -0.02 1.92
N GLY A 56 -10.29 -1.16 2.28
CA GLY A 56 -11.73 -1.37 2.29
C GLY A 56 -12.11 -2.84 2.30
N ASN A 57 -13.39 -3.15 2.51
CA ASN A 57 -13.93 -4.47 2.21
C ASN A 57 -14.32 -4.57 0.72
N SER A 58 -14.65 -5.78 0.24
CA SER A 58 -15.04 -6.00 -1.16
C SER A 58 -16.17 -5.08 -1.67
N SER A 59 -17.13 -4.72 -0.82
CA SER A 59 -18.22 -3.80 -1.16
C SER A 59 -17.72 -2.36 -1.28
N ASP A 60 -16.81 -1.95 -0.40
CA ASP A 60 -16.17 -0.62 -0.45
C ASP A 60 -15.35 -0.49 -1.73
N ILE A 61 -14.52 -1.49 -2.06
CA ILE A 61 -13.73 -1.52 -3.29
C ILE A 61 -14.64 -1.42 -4.53
N GLY A 62 -15.74 -2.17 -4.56
CA GLY A 62 -16.72 -2.09 -5.64
C GLY A 62 -17.41 -0.72 -5.73
N TYR A 63 -17.65 -0.07 -4.60
CA TYR A 63 -18.18 1.30 -4.56
C TYR A 63 -17.16 2.32 -5.05
N PHE A 64 -15.92 2.26 -4.58
CA PHE A 64 -14.82 3.16 -5.00
C PHE A 64 -14.54 3.01 -6.48
N SER A 65 -14.43 1.78 -6.98
CA SER A 65 -14.20 1.50 -8.41
C SER A 65 -15.25 2.22 -9.26
N LYS A 66 -16.55 2.06 -8.95
CA LYS A 66 -17.63 2.77 -9.67
C LYS A 66 -17.56 4.28 -9.57
N ALA A 67 -17.25 4.82 -8.38
CA ALA A 67 -17.14 6.25 -8.18
C ALA A 67 -15.97 6.85 -8.99
N ILE A 68 -14.87 6.13 -9.09
CA ILE A 68 -13.62 6.56 -9.72
C ILE A 68 -13.63 6.33 -11.24
N SER A 69 -14.30 5.28 -11.74
CA SER A 69 -14.42 5.00 -13.18
C SER A 69 -14.96 6.17 -14.00
N ASN A 70 -15.87 6.96 -13.43
CA ASN A 70 -16.42 8.14 -14.11
C ASN A 70 -15.39 9.27 -14.29
N LEU A 71 -14.32 9.27 -13.49
CA LEU A 71 -13.28 10.30 -13.51
C LEU A 71 -12.12 9.94 -14.44
N PHE A 72 -11.97 8.65 -14.77
CA PHE A 72 -10.93 8.12 -15.66
C PHE A 72 -11.55 7.30 -16.81
N PRO A 73 -12.29 7.94 -17.72
CA PRO A 73 -13.00 7.24 -18.80
C PRO A 73 -12.07 6.59 -19.82
N ASP A 74 -10.82 7.06 -19.92
CA ASP A 74 -9.84 6.58 -20.89
C ASP A 74 -9.17 5.27 -20.47
N GLY A 75 -9.51 4.73 -19.29
CA GLY A 75 -9.02 3.45 -18.79
C GLY A 75 -7.60 3.46 -18.23
N THR A 76 -6.86 4.56 -18.34
CA THR A 76 -5.44 4.65 -17.94
C THR A 76 -5.21 4.87 -16.44
N SER A 77 -6.17 4.51 -15.58
CA SER A 77 -6.07 4.78 -14.14
C SER A 77 -5.39 3.63 -13.42
N LEU A 78 -4.24 3.92 -12.83
CA LEU A 78 -3.50 2.97 -12.01
C LEU A 78 -4.33 2.55 -10.77
N LEU A 79 -5.12 3.48 -10.21
CA LEU A 79 -6.05 3.15 -9.12
C LEU A 79 -7.07 2.09 -9.53
N LEU A 80 -7.63 2.18 -10.73
CA LEU A 80 -8.61 1.21 -11.20
C LEU A 80 -7.97 -0.12 -11.61
N GLU A 81 -6.79 -0.07 -12.23
CA GLU A 81 -6.12 -1.25 -12.79
C GLU A 81 -5.35 -2.08 -11.76
N LYS A 82 -4.73 -1.44 -10.75
CA LYS A 82 -3.88 -2.13 -9.77
C LYS A 82 -4.44 -2.13 -8.35
N VAL A 83 -5.11 -1.05 -7.93
CA VAL A 83 -5.53 -0.89 -6.52
C VAL A 83 -6.97 -1.36 -6.29
N LEU A 84 -7.87 -1.11 -7.24
CA LEU A 84 -9.31 -1.41 -7.12
C LEU A 84 -9.76 -2.53 -8.07
N TYR A 85 -8.80 -3.24 -8.68
CA TYR A 85 -9.07 -4.31 -9.62
C TYR A 85 -9.55 -5.56 -8.90
N SER A 86 -10.72 -6.10 -9.23
CA SER A 86 -11.36 -7.14 -8.42
C SER A 86 -10.71 -8.55 -8.48
N GLY A 87 -9.45 -8.66 -8.91
CA GLY A 87 -8.69 -9.91 -8.97
C GLY A 87 -7.65 -9.98 -7.85
N SER A 88 -7.83 -10.91 -6.92
CA SER A 88 -6.82 -11.46 -5.98
C SER A 88 -5.52 -10.64 -5.81
N HIS A 89 -5.59 -9.51 -5.12
CA HIS A 89 -4.44 -8.63 -4.87
C HIS A 89 -3.35 -9.19 -3.93
N CYS A 90 -3.54 -10.36 -3.31
CA CYS A 90 -2.57 -10.85 -2.34
C CYS A 90 -1.26 -11.21 -3.06
N GLY A 91 -0.21 -10.43 -2.80
CA GLY A 91 1.11 -10.55 -3.41
C GLY A 91 1.38 -9.55 -4.55
N ASP A 92 0.40 -8.74 -4.96
CA ASP A 92 0.64 -7.70 -5.97
C ASP A 92 1.44 -6.53 -5.37
N THR A 93 2.27 -5.91 -6.20
CA THR A 93 3.08 -4.76 -5.83
C THR A 93 2.82 -3.55 -6.73
N LEU A 94 2.97 -2.36 -6.15
CA LEU A 94 2.97 -1.10 -6.85
C LEU A 94 4.35 -0.45 -6.68
N ASP A 95 5.04 -0.34 -7.81
CA ASP A 95 6.45 0.04 -7.84
C ASP A 95 6.65 1.54 -7.59
N LEU A 96 7.86 1.90 -7.14
CA LEU A 96 8.23 3.29 -6.90
C LEU A 96 8.04 4.18 -8.14
N GLY A 97 8.27 3.64 -9.34
CA GLY A 97 8.10 4.35 -10.61
C GLY A 97 6.65 4.74 -10.92
N GLU A 98 5.68 4.08 -10.28
CA GLU A 98 4.25 4.29 -10.49
C GLU A 98 3.64 5.24 -9.45
N LEU A 99 4.39 5.58 -8.38
CA LEU A 99 3.91 6.44 -7.29
C LEU A 99 3.55 7.85 -7.73
N ASP A 100 4.28 8.42 -8.70
CA ASP A 100 4.01 9.76 -9.22
C ASP A 100 2.63 9.82 -9.91
N GLN A 101 2.30 8.79 -10.70
CA GLN A 101 1.00 8.66 -11.34
C GLN A 101 -0.09 8.43 -10.28
N LEU A 102 0.13 7.51 -9.35
CA LEU A 102 -0.81 7.21 -8.28
C LEU A 102 -1.15 8.45 -7.44
N GLU A 103 -0.13 9.23 -7.07
CA GLU A 103 -0.30 10.46 -6.30
C GLU A 103 -1.08 11.52 -7.08
N ALA A 104 -0.85 11.65 -8.38
CA ALA A 104 -1.61 12.55 -9.24
C ALA A 104 -3.10 12.15 -9.29
N GLU A 105 -3.40 10.85 -9.42
CA GLU A 105 -4.76 10.33 -9.41
C GLU A 105 -5.46 10.57 -8.06
N ILE A 106 -4.78 10.29 -6.94
CA ILE A 106 -5.31 10.56 -5.59
C ILE A 106 -5.57 12.06 -5.38
N ASN A 107 -4.70 12.93 -5.88
CA ASN A 107 -4.90 14.38 -5.79
C ASN A 107 -6.05 14.87 -6.67
N LEU A 108 -6.28 14.25 -7.83
CA LEU A 108 -7.44 14.52 -8.67
C LEU A 108 -8.74 14.10 -7.95
N LEU A 109 -8.75 12.91 -7.35
CA LEU A 109 -9.87 12.44 -6.52
C LEU A 109 -10.17 13.40 -5.38
N LYS A 110 -9.14 13.87 -4.68
CA LYS A 110 -9.30 14.88 -3.63
C LYS A 110 -10.03 16.10 -4.17
N ARG A 111 -9.60 16.67 -5.29
CA ARG A 111 -10.17 17.91 -5.84
C ARG A 111 -11.59 17.76 -6.38
N GLN A 112 -11.90 16.64 -7.03
CA GLN A 112 -13.17 16.50 -7.73
C GLN A 112 -14.31 15.98 -6.86
N LEU A 113 -14.01 15.35 -5.72
CA LEU A 113 -15.03 14.73 -4.88
C LEU A 113 -15.45 15.60 -3.68
N ASP A 114 -15.01 16.86 -3.60
CA ASP A 114 -15.27 17.75 -2.46
C ASP A 114 -16.77 17.97 -2.17
N GLU A 115 -17.67 17.88 -3.17
CA GLU A 115 -19.12 18.08 -2.98
C GLU A 115 -19.91 16.80 -2.63
N ASN A 116 -19.35 15.60 -2.86
CA ASN A 116 -20.03 14.31 -2.65
C ASN A 116 -19.18 13.28 -1.87
N ARG A 117 -18.17 13.74 -1.13
CA ARG A 117 -17.27 12.88 -0.36
C ARG A 117 -18.03 12.13 0.74
N THR A 118 -17.98 10.81 0.66
CA THR A 118 -18.36 9.95 1.77
C THR A 118 -17.16 9.76 2.70
N VAL A 119 -17.42 9.58 4.00
CA VAL A 119 -16.38 9.31 5.01
C VAL A 119 -15.48 8.14 4.59
N LEU A 120 -16.06 7.11 3.95
CA LEU A 120 -15.33 5.95 3.46
C LEU A 120 -14.31 6.31 2.37
N LEU A 121 -14.67 7.19 1.45
CA LEU A 121 -13.79 7.60 0.36
C LEU A 121 -12.66 8.52 0.87
N GLU A 122 -12.95 9.36 1.87
CA GLU A 122 -11.92 10.14 2.55
C GLU A 122 -10.89 9.27 3.27
N GLN A 123 -11.36 8.24 3.98
CA GLN A 123 -10.48 7.26 4.63
C GLN A 123 -9.62 6.54 3.61
N PHE A 124 -10.20 6.08 2.49
CA PHE A 124 -9.44 5.47 1.40
C PHE A 124 -8.35 6.39 0.86
N ILE A 125 -8.71 7.64 0.54
CA ILE A 125 -7.77 8.66 0.03
C ILE A 125 -6.64 8.92 1.03
N GLN A 126 -6.96 9.00 2.32
CA GLN A 126 -5.99 9.23 3.39
C GLN A 126 -5.03 8.04 3.51
N SER A 127 -5.56 6.81 3.56
CA SER A 127 -4.77 5.58 3.59
C SER A 127 -3.82 5.48 2.39
N MET A 128 -4.30 5.75 1.17
CA MET A 128 -3.45 5.74 -0.02
C MET A 128 -2.36 6.81 0.03
N THR A 129 -2.69 8.00 0.56
CA THR A 129 -1.69 9.07 0.74
C THR A 129 -0.60 8.64 1.73
N GLU A 130 -0.98 7.99 2.83
CA GLU A 130 -0.05 7.47 3.83
C GLU A 130 0.89 6.41 3.25
N LEU A 131 0.34 5.46 2.50
CA LEU A 131 1.11 4.41 1.82
C LEU A 131 2.10 4.98 0.81
N ILE A 132 1.69 5.95 -0.02
CA ILE A 132 2.59 6.62 -0.98
C ILE A 132 3.76 7.30 -0.25
N GLN A 133 3.46 8.03 0.84
CA GLN A 133 4.49 8.72 1.61
C GLN A 133 5.45 7.74 2.28
N ALA A 134 4.93 6.64 2.83
CA ALA A 134 5.76 5.58 3.40
C ALA A 134 6.64 4.94 2.33
N ALA A 135 6.07 4.57 1.18
CA ALA A 135 6.80 3.95 0.07
C ALA A 135 7.95 4.84 -0.42
N ARG A 136 7.71 6.15 -0.57
CA ARG A 136 8.77 7.11 -0.91
C ARG A 136 9.84 7.24 0.16
N ARG A 137 9.46 7.26 1.44
CA ARG A 137 10.39 7.42 2.56
C ARG A 137 11.30 6.21 2.73
N GLU A 138 10.73 5.02 2.58
CA GLU A 138 11.47 3.76 2.72
C GLU A 138 12.15 3.35 1.41
N GLY A 139 11.71 3.85 0.26
CA GLY A 139 12.21 3.38 -1.03
C GLY A 139 11.81 1.92 -1.30
N ASN A 140 10.66 1.50 -0.79
CA ASN A 140 10.08 0.17 -0.96
C ASN A 140 8.70 0.28 -1.64
N PRO A 141 8.27 -0.74 -2.40
CA PRO A 141 6.96 -0.74 -3.06
C PRO A 141 5.81 -0.82 -2.06
N ILE A 142 4.60 -0.53 -2.54
CA ILE A 142 3.36 -0.83 -1.81
C ILE A 142 2.96 -2.26 -2.16
N VAL A 143 2.74 -3.10 -1.15
CA VAL A 143 2.39 -4.52 -1.30
C VAL A 143 0.96 -4.73 -0.84
N PHE A 144 0.16 -5.43 -1.63
CA PHE A 144 -1.22 -5.77 -1.27
C PHE A 144 -1.29 -7.16 -0.64
N VAL A 145 -2.04 -7.29 0.48
CA VAL A 145 -2.09 -8.51 1.32
C VAL A 145 -3.50 -8.97 1.65
#